data_AF-A0A818E6H5-F1
#
_entry.id   AF-A0A818E6H5-F1
#
_cell.length_a   1.000
_cell.length_b   1.000
_cell.length_c   1.000
_cell.angle_alpha   90.00
_cell.angle_beta   90.00
_cell.angle_gamma   90.00
#
_symmetry.space_group_name_H-M   'P 1'
#
loop_
_entity.id
_entity.type
_entity.pdbx_description
1 polymer ?
#
loop_
_entity_poly.entity_id
_entity_poly.type
_entity_poly.pdbx_seq_one_letter_code
_entity_poly.pdbx_strand_id
1 'polypeptide(L)'
;MNFKIILSRVLLLLLTKFQYCETLTCNGINTLGNACCGNKGYYTLFSTCCNGDIELGNACCGNEGYYTSVSICCNNVIKPGNACCGNNGYYKSLYTCCNGNIELGNACCGNEGYYTSVSTCCNNVIKPGNACCGNNGYYKSLYTCCNGNIELGNACCSNEGYYTSLSTCCNGVIKFGSTC
;
A
#
# COMPACT_ATOMS: atom_id res chain seq x y z
N MET A 1 -7.71 -47.74 38.57
CA MET A 1 -7.55 -47.23 37.19
C MET A 1 -8.27 -45.88 37.15
N ASN A 2 -7.65 -44.70 37.30
CA ASN A 2 -7.00 -44.00 36.18
C ASN A 2 -6.35 -42.66 36.56
N PHE A 3 -6.19 -42.29 37.84
CA PHE A 3 -5.66 -40.94 38.15
C PHE A 3 -4.16 -40.77 37.83
N LYS A 4 -3.32 -41.79 38.09
CA LYS A 4 -1.89 -41.78 37.71
C LYS A 4 -1.66 -41.79 36.19
N ILE A 5 -2.56 -42.43 35.43
CA ILE A 5 -2.46 -42.53 33.96
C ILE A 5 -2.89 -41.23 33.28
N ILE A 6 -3.92 -40.55 33.80
CA ILE A 6 -4.37 -39.25 33.31
C ILE A 6 -3.32 -38.17 33.60
N LEU A 7 -2.72 -38.16 34.80
CA LEU A 7 -1.65 -37.22 35.14
C LEU A 7 -0.41 -37.41 34.23
N SER A 8 -0.07 -38.68 33.92
CA SER A 8 1.04 -39.01 33.02
C SER A 8 0.78 -38.56 31.57
N ARG A 9 -0.45 -38.70 31.06
CA ARG A 9 -0.80 -38.25 29.69
C ARG A 9 -0.92 -36.74 29.57
N VAL A 10 -1.44 -36.05 30.58
CA VAL A 10 -1.49 -34.58 30.62
C VAL A 10 -0.07 -34.01 30.77
N LEU A 11 0.80 -34.62 31.58
CA LEU A 11 2.21 -34.25 31.67
C LEU A 11 2.96 -34.52 30.36
N LEU A 12 2.70 -35.63 29.66
CA LEU A 12 3.28 -35.93 28.34
C LEU A 12 2.76 -34.97 27.25
N LEU A 13 1.51 -34.52 27.34
CA LEU A 13 0.94 -33.50 26.43
C LEU A 13 1.45 -32.09 26.75
N LEU A 14 1.68 -31.76 28.01
CA LEU A 14 2.31 -30.51 28.43
C LEU A 14 3.80 -30.51 28.05
N LEU A 15 4.51 -31.62 28.26
CA LEU A 15 5.89 -31.81 27.79
C LEU A 15 5.94 -31.72 26.27
N THR A 16 5.10 -32.43 25.51
CA THR A 16 5.10 -32.33 24.03
C THR A 16 4.67 -30.97 23.49
N LYS A 17 3.86 -30.18 24.22
CA LYS A 17 3.57 -28.78 23.87
C LYS A 17 4.69 -27.81 24.24
N PHE A 18 5.51 -28.12 25.24
CA PHE A 18 6.75 -27.41 25.56
C PHE A 18 7.99 -27.94 24.80
N GLN A 19 7.85 -29.02 24.04
CA GLN A 19 8.94 -29.82 23.44
C GLN A 19 8.81 -29.90 21.91
N TYR A 20 8.51 -28.77 21.27
CA TYR A 20 8.96 -28.54 19.90
C TYR A 20 9.94 -27.37 19.91
N CYS A 21 11.06 -27.56 20.60
CA CYS A 21 12.31 -26.99 20.11
C CYS A 21 12.53 -27.62 18.72
N GLU A 22 12.08 -26.96 17.65
CA GLU A 22 12.39 -27.41 16.29
C GLU A 22 13.91 -27.49 16.18
N THR A 23 14.40 -28.73 16.13
CA THR A 23 15.82 -28.99 15.94
C THR A 23 16.04 -29.23 14.46
N LEU A 24 17.11 -28.64 13.95
CA LEU A 24 17.46 -28.63 12.54
C LEU A 24 18.96 -28.91 12.43
N THR A 25 19.37 -29.67 11.41
CA THR A 25 20.79 -29.90 11.14
C THR A 25 21.29 -28.87 10.12
N CYS A 26 22.15 -27.96 10.54
CA CYS A 26 22.81 -26.96 9.70
C CYS A 26 24.27 -27.38 9.46
N ASN A 27 24.63 -27.69 8.20
CA ASN A 27 25.98 -28.14 7.82
C ASN A 27 26.55 -29.25 8.73
N GLY A 28 25.72 -30.23 9.09
CA GLY A 28 26.11 -31.34 9.95
C GLY A 28 26.10 -31.05 11.45
N ILE A 29 25.72 -29.84 11.88
CA ILE A 29 25.57 -29.47 13.30
C ILE A 29 24.08 -29.44 13.64
N ASN A 30 23.67 -30.13 14.71
CA ASN A 30 22.31 -30.03 15.23
C ASN A 30 22.14 -28.72 16.01
N THR A 31 21.18 -27.90 15.60
CA THR A 31 20.91 -26.57 16.14
C THR A 31 19.43 -26.41 16.49
N LEU A 32 19.08 -25.30 17.13
CA LEU A 32 17.70 -24.89 17.35
C LEU A 32 17.24 -23.92 16.26
N GLY A 33 16.02 -24.07 15.75
CA GLY A 33 15.42 -23.17 14.77
C GLY A 33 14.70 -23.89 13.64
N ASN A 34 14.20 -23.10 12.70
CA ASN A 34 13.50 -23.57 11.51
C ASN A 34 14.18 -23.16 10.19
N ALA A 35 15.34 -22.50 10.26
CA ALA A 35 16.20 -22.16 9.13
C ALA A 35 17.68 -22.15 9.54
N CYS A 36 18.57 -22.26 8.54
CA CYS A 36 20.02 -22.26 8.74
C CYS A 36 20.67 -20.98 8.21
N CYS A 37 21.63 -20.46 8.96
CA CYS A 37 22.58 -19.44 8.55
C CYS A 37 24.00 -20.00 8.75
N GLY A 38 24.55 -20.58 7.68
CA GLY A 38 25.76 -21.39 7.79
C GLY A 38 25.57 -22.57 8.73
N ASN A 39 26.39 -22.65 9.78
CA ASN A 39 26.34 -23.72 10.79
C ASN A 39 25.42 -23.41 11.97
N LYS A 40 24.71 -22.26 11.95
CA LYS A 40 23.83 -21.80 13.04
C LYS A 40 22.37 -21.95 12.61
N GLY A 41 21.51 -22.45 13.50
CA GLY A 41 20.06 -22.39 13.31
C GLY A 41 19.47 -21.11 13.85
N TYR A 42 18.34 -20.69 13.27
CA TYR A 42 17.58 -19.55 13.74
C TYR A 42 16.08 -19.73 13.48
N TYR A 43 15.27 -18.89 14.12
CA TYR A 43 13.82 -18.85 13.90
C TYR A 43 13.46 -17.68 12.99
N THR A 44 12.88 -18.00 11.84
CA THR A 44 12.44 -17.03 10.81
C THR A 44 11.36 -16.07 11.29
N LEU A 45 10.72 -16.36 12.43
CA LEU A 45 9.71 -15.49 13.03
C LEU A 45 10.27 -14.12 13.46
N PHE A 46 11.53 -14.07 13.91
CA PHE A 46 12.15 -12.85 14.46
C PHE A 46 13.56 -12.56 13.93
N SER A 47 14.11 -13.46 13.10
CA SER A 47 15.47 -13.31 12.59
C SER A 47 15.61 -13.78 11.15
N THR A 48 16.66 -13.31 10.50
CA THR A 48 17.02 -13.60 9.12
C THR A 48 18.53 -13.82 9.01
N CYS A 49 19.00 -14.48 7.96
CA CYS A 49 20.43 -14.65 7.69
C CYS A 49 20.90 -13.58 6.69
N CYS A 50 21.78 -12.67 7.12
CA CYS A 50 22.36 -11.62 6.27
C CYS A 50 23.86 -11.85 6.17
N ASN A 51 24.34 -12.17 4.96
CA ASN A 51 25.76 -12.40 4.67
C ASN A 51 26.50 -13.34 5.63
N GLY A 52 25.80 -14.37 6.13
CA GLY A 52 26.36 -15.41 6.98
C GLY A 52 26.16 -15.19 8.49
N ASP A 53 25.63 -14.03 8.88
CA ASP A 53 25.26 -13.73 10.26
C ASP A 53 23.75 -13.69 10.46
N ILE A 54 23.31 -14.08 11.66
CA ILE A 54 21.89 -14.08 12.03
C ILE A 54 21.56 -12.70 12.60
N GLU A 55 20.66 -12.01 11.94
CA GLU A 55 20.22 -10.65 12.28
C GLU A 55 18.74 -10.63 12.67
N LEU A 56 18.33 -9.66 13.49
CA LEU A 56 16.91 -9.47 13.81
C LEU A 56 16.16 -8.94 12.59
N GLY A 57 14.94 -9.44 12.38
CA GLY A 57 14.09 -9.03 11.26
C GLY A 57 13.73 -10.16 10.30
N ASN A 58 13.14 -9.80 9.18
CA ASN A 58 12.65 -10.71 8.15
C ASN A 58 13.19 -10.39 6.75
N ALA A 59 14.09 -9.40 6.63
CA ALA A 59 14.77 -9.04 5.39
C ALA A 59 16.16 -8.45 5.70
N CYS A 60 17.03 -8.43 4.70
CA CYS A 60 18.39 -7.87 4.80
C CYS A 60 18.53 -6.57 4.02
N CYS A 61 19.26 -5.62 4.59
CA CYS A 61 19.73 -4.41 3.95
C CYS A 61 21.27 -4.38 4.05
N GLY A 62 21.94 -4.90 3.02
CA GLY A 62 23.35 -5.24 3.15
C GLY A 62 23.56 -6.36 4.18
N ASN A 63 24.37 -6.10 5.20
CA ASN A 63 24.64 -7.04 6.29
C ASN A 63 23.64 -6.95 7.44
N GLU A 64 22.79 -5.91 7.48
CA GLU A 64 21.90 -5.67 8.61
C GLU A 64 20.50 -6.24 8.35
N GLY A 65 19.92 -6.90 9.35
CA GLY A 65 18.53 -7.34 9.32
C GLY A 65 17.55 -6.21 9.67
N TYR A 66 16.35 -6.26 9.10
CA TYR A 66 15.28 -5.32 9.45
C TYR A 66 13.90 -5.97 9.32
N TYR A 67 12.91 -5.33 9.96
CA TYR A 67 11.50 -5.71 9.85
C TYR A 67 10.81 -4.91 8.74
N THR A 68 10.37 -5.59 7.68
CA THR A 68 9.67 -4.97 6.54
C THR A 68 8.31 -4.35 6.89
N SER A 69 7.78 -4.66 8.09
CA SER A 69 6.52 -4.10 8.60
C SER A 69 6.64 -2.62 9.01
N VAL A 70 7.85 -2.15 9.34
CA VAL A 70 8.09 -0.79 9.85
C VAL A 70 9.23 -0.07 9.14
N SER A 71 9.99 -0.75 8.29
CA SER A 71 11.17 -0.19 7.64
C SER A 71 11.38 -0.77 6.23
N ILE A 72 12.21 -0.09 5.46
CA ILE A 72 12.59 -0.43 4.09
C ILE A 72 14.08 -0.18 3.89
N CYS A 73 14.73 -0.96 3.02
CA CYS A 73 16.10 -0.72 2.59
C CYS A 73 16.13 0.22 1.38
N CYS A 74 16.67 1.43 1.54
CA CYS A 74 16.88 2.39 0.46
C CYS A 74 18.37 2.63 0.27
N ASN A 75 18.92 2.23 -0.88
CA ASN A 75 20.35 2.37 -1.21
C ASN A 75 21.27 1.84 -0.11
N ASN A 76 21.02 0.60 0.34
CA ASN A 76 21.77 -0.09 1.40
C ASN A 76 21.69 0.57 2.79
N VAL A 77 20.72 1.46 3.02
CA VAL A 77 20.45 2.04 4.35
C VAL A 77 19.01 1.74 4.75
N ILE A 78 18.83 1.23 5.97
CA ILE A 78 17.49 1.00 6.53
C ILE A 78 16.86 2.34 6.86
N LYS A 79 15.63 2.55 6.38
CA LYS A 79 14.83 3.76 6.59
C LYS A 79 13.44 3.38 7.10
N PRO A 80 12.78 4.23 7.93
CA PRO A 80 11.38 4.04 8.25
C PRO A 80 10.52 4.18 6.99
N GLY A 81 9.47 3.37 6.86
CA GLY A 81 8.56 3.43 5.71
C GLY A 81 8.43 2.12 4.94
N ASN A 82 7.71 2.20 3.82
CA ASN A 82 7.41 1.06 2.94
C ASN A 82 7.63 1.37 1.44
N ALA A 83 8.29 2.49 1.14
CA ALA A 83 8.76 2.86 -0.19
C ALA A 83 9.98 3.80 -0.08
N CYS A 84 10.78 3.85 -1.14
CA CYS A 84 11.95 4.72 -1.24
C CYS A 84 11.68 5.87 -2.21
N CYS A 85 12.11 7.07 -1.83
CA CYS A 85 12.23 8.24 -2.68
C CYS A 85 13.69 8.70 -2.64
N GLY A 86 14.47 8.26 -3.64
CA GLY A 86 15.93 8.34 -3.57
C GLY A 86 16.48 7.57 -2.37
N ASN A 87 17.23 8.26 -1.51
CA ASN A 87 17.84 7.69 -0.29
C ASN A 87 16.89 7.67 0.92
N ASN A 88 15.68 8.23 0.81
CA ASN A 88 14.77 8.38 1.93
C ASN A 88 13.63 7.36 1.87
N GLY A 89 13.28 6.79 3.02
CA GLY A 89 12.08 5.97 3.18
C GLY A 89 10.86 6.83 3.46
N TYR A 90 9.69 6.40 3.00
CA TYR A 90 8.40 7.04 3.30
C TYR A 90 7.27 6.02 3.39
N TYR A 91 6.14 6.44 3.99
CA TYR A 91 4.91 5.64 4.06
C TYR A 91 3.95 6.04 2.93
N LYS A 92 3.73 5.13 1.98
CA LYS A 92 2.80 5.33 0.83
C LYS A 92 1.34 5.61 1.22
N SER A 93 0.97 5.38 2.48
CA SER A 93 -0.38 5.69 2.97
C SER A 93 -0.66 7.19 3.06
N LEU A 94 0.38 8.02 3.19
CA LEU A 94 0.26 9.47 3.38
C LEU A 94 1.09 10.26 2.35
N TYR A 95 2.15 9.67 1.82
CA TYR A 95 3.11 10.37 0.97
C TYR A 95 3.31 9.67 -0.36
N THR A 96 3.80 10.44 -1.32
CA THR A 96 4.24 10.01 -2.65
C THR A 96 5.62 10.58 -2.95
N CYS A 97 6.32 10.03 -3.96
CA CYS A 97 7.61 10.55 -4.41
C CYS A 97 7.42 11.30 -5.73
N CYS A 98 7.57 12.63 -5.70
CA CYS A 98 7.44 13.49 -6.88
C CYS A 98 8.81 14.09 -7.22
N ASN A 99 9.36 13.68 -8.37
CA ASN A 99 10.66 14.15 -8.86
C ASN A 99 11.80 14.12 -7.81
N GLY A 100 11.81 13.05 -7.00
CA GLY A 100 12.83 12.83 -5.97
C GLY A 100 12.52 13.44 -4.60
N ASN A 101 11.42 14.18 -4.47
CA ASN A 101 10.95 14.74 -3.19
C ASN A 101 9.78 13.93 -2.64
N ILE A 102 9.73 13.78 -1.32
CA ILE A 102 8.61 13.15 -0.61
C ILE A 102 7.55 14.22 -0.38
N GLU A 103 6.39 14.03 -0.98
CA GLU A 103 5.27 14.97 -0.94
C GLU A 103 4.04 14.33 -0.30
N LEU A 104 3.20 15.14 0.33
CA LEU A 104 1.94 14.66 0.90
C LEU A 104 0.96 14.32 -0.23
N GLY A 105 0.33 13.15 -0.18
CA GLY A 105 -0.62 12.72 -1.19
C GLY A 105 -0.35 11.32 -1.74
N ASN A 106 -1.11 10.97 -2.78
CA ASN A 106 -1.02 9.67 -3.45
C ASN A 106 -0.77 9.78 -4.96
N ALA A 107 -0.62 11.00 -5.48
CA ALA A 107 -0.29 11.28 -6.88
C ALA A 107 0.56 12.55 -6.99
N CYS A 108 1.24 12.72 -8.12
CA CYS A 108 2.09 13.88 -8.40
C CYS A 108 1.47 14.77 -9.49
N CYS A 109 1.54 16.08 -9.30
CA CYS A 109 1.27 17.10 -10.30
C CYS A 109 2.53 17.94 -10.47
N GLY A 110 3.37 17.57 -11.44
CA GLY A 110 4.74 18.08 -11.50
C GLY A 110 5.55 17.63 -10.28
N ASN A 111 6.06 18.60 -9.51
CA ASN A 111 6.84 18.35 -8.29
C ASN A 111 5.98 18.25 -7.02
N GLU A 112 4.69 18.57 -7.09
CA GLU A 112 3.83 18.63 -5.91
C GLU A 112 2.98 17.36 -5.76
N GLY A 113 2.84 16.87 -4.53
CA GLY A 113 1.93 15.78 -4.19
C GLY A 113 0.50 16.29 -4.00
N TYR A 114 -0.47 15.44 -4.31
CA TYR A 114 -1.88 15.70 -4.01
C TYR A 114 -2.66 14.42 -3.73
N TYR A 115 -3.82 14.57 -3.10
CA TYR A 115 -4.78 13.48 -2.91
C TYR A 115 -5.82 13.45 -4.03
N THR A 116 -5.84 12.37 -4.81
CA THR A 116 -6.79 12.17 -5.91
C THR A 116 -8.25 12.09 -5.48
N SER A 117 -8.52 11.93 -4.18
CA SER A 117 -9.87 11.90 -3.61
C SER A 117 -10.54 13.29 -3.58
N VAL A 118 -9.76 14.37 -3.56
CA VAL A 118 -10.26 15.75 -3.41
C VAL A 118 -9.69 16.72 -4.46
N SER A 119 -8.68 16.30 -5.22
CA SER A 119 -8.01 17.14 -6.20
C SER A 119 -7.56 16.35 -7.42
N THR A 120 -7.30 17.08 -8.50
CA THR A 120 -6.84 16.57 -9.80
C THR A 120 -5.73 17.47 -10.33
N CYS A 121 -4.86 16.93 -11.19
CA CYS A 121 -3.83 17.71 -11.88
C CYS A 121 -4.34 18.14 -13.25
N CYS A 122 -4.54 19.44 -13.48
CA CYS A 122 -4.94 19.99 -14.77
C CYS A 122 -3.83 20.90 -15.30
N ASN A 123 -3.20 20.50 -16.42
CA ASN A 123 -2.09 21.23 -17.03
C ASN A 123 -0.99 21.62 -16.03
N ASN A 124 -0.52 20.62 -15.27
CA ASN A 124 0.51 20.77 -14.21
C ASN A 124 0.12 21.68 -13.04
N VAL A 125 -1.16 21.97 -12.84
CA VAL A 125 -1.65 22.71 -11.66
C VAL A 125 -2.68 21.86 -10.92
N ILE A 126 -2.52 21.74 -9.60
CA ILE A 126 -3.48 21.05 -8.74
C ILE A 126 -4.76 21.89 -8.68
N LYS A 127 -5.90 21.25 -8.94
CA LYS A 127 -7.24 21.84 -8.89
C LYS A 127 -8.17 20.99 -8.04
N PRO A 128 -9.15 21.58 -7.33
CA PRO A 128 -10.17 20.81 -6.63
C PRO A 128 -11.01 19.98 -7.62
N GLY A 129 -11.44 18.80 -7.22
CA GLY A 129 -12.22 17.91 -8.08
C GLY A 129 -11.49 16.63 -8.49
N ASN A 130 -12.13 15.84 -9.34
CA ASN A 130 -11.63 14.53 -9.80
C ASN A 130 -11.63 14.39 -11.34
N ALA A 131 -11.76 15.51 -12.05
CA ALA A 131 -11.62 15.63 -13.50
C ALA A 131 -11.26 17.05 -13.91
N CYS A 132 -10.70 17.19 -15.11
CA CYS A 132 -10.32 18.47 -15.69
C CYS A 132 -11.27 18.86 -16.82
N CYS A 133 -11.66 20.13 -16.86
CA CYS A 133 -12.30 20.79 -17.98
C CYS A 133 -11.41 21.97 -18.39
N GLY A 134 -10.57 21.75 -19.40
CA GLY A 134 -9.45 22.64 -19.70
C GLY A 134 -8.49 22.77 -18.51
N ASN A 135 -8.30 24.00 -18.03
CA ASN A 135 -7.44 24.32 -16.87
C ASN A 135 -8.16 24.21 -15.52
N ASN A 136 -9.46 23.92 -15.50
CA ASN A 136 -10.25 23.92 -14.28
C ASN A 136 -10.54 22.49 -13.82
N GLY A 137 -10.46 22.25 -12.51
CA GLY A 137 -10.90 21.00 -11.91
C GLY A 137 -12.40 21.05 -11.58
N TYR A 138 -13.06 19.89 -11.63
CA TYR A 138 -14.47 19.75 -11.23
C TYR A 138 -14.75 18.37 -10.64
N TYR A 139 -15.84 18.25 -9.89
CA TYR A 139 -16.33 16.99 -9.34
C TYR A 139 -17.34 16.35 -10.29
N LYS A 140 -16.99 15.21 -10.89
CA LYS A 140 -17.85 14.44 -11.81
C LYS A 140 -19.17 13.95 -11.19
N SER A 141 -19.29 13.99 -9.87
CA SER A 141 -20.53 13.63 -9.17
C SER A 141 -21.65 14.66 -9.37
N LEU A 142 -21.30 15.90 -9.71
CA LEU A 142 -22.26 17.02 -9.84
C LEU A 142 -22.15 17.73 -11.18
N TYR A 143 -20.98 17.70 -11.81
CA TYR A 143 -20.70 18.48 -13.01
C TYR A 143 -20.14 17.61 -14.14
N THR A 144 -20.27 18.12 -15.35
CA THR A 144 -19.69 17.60 -16.59
C THR A 144 -18.95 18.70 -17.33
N CYS A 145 -18.10 18.36 -18.29
CA CYS A 145 -17.40 19.32 -19.14
C CYS A 145 -18.03 19.33 -20.55
N CYS A 146 -18.70 20.42 -20.91
CA CYS A 146 -19.35 20.59 -22.21
C CYS A 146 -18.64 21.70 -23.00
N ASN A 147 -17.97 21.34 -24.09
CA ASN A 147 -17.24 22.26 -24.96
C ASN A 147 -16.30 23.23 -24.21
N GLY A 148 -15.65 22.74 -23.15
CA GLY A 148 -14.70 23.50 -22.34
C GLY A 148 -15.30 24.25 -21.15
N ASN A 149 -16.64 24.21 -20.98
CA ASN A 149 -17.33 24.78 -19.83
C ASN A 149 -17.75 23.70 -18.83
N ILE A 150 -17.67 24.03 -17.54
CA ILE A 150 -18.12 23.14 -16.46
C ILE A 150 -19.62 23.40 -16.27
N GLU A 151 -20.43 22.39 -16.54
CA GLU A 151 -21.88 22.45 -16.50
C GLU A 151 -22.44 21.50 -15.45
N LEU A 152 -23.58 21.85 -14.85
CA LEU A 152 -24.26 20.98 -13.88
C LEU A 152 -24.86 19.77 -14.60
N GLY A 153 -24.62 18.56 -14.10
CA GLY A 153 -25.13 17.33 -14.70
C GLY A 153 -24.05 16.26 -14.90
N ASN A 154 -24.44 15.19 -15.59
CA ASN A 154 -23.57 14.05 -15.90
C ASN A 154 -23.46 13.77 -17.42
N ALA A 155 -24.13 14.57 -18.26
CA ALA A 155 -24.05 14.49 -19.71
C ALA A 155 -24.21 15.88 -20.34
N CYS A 156 -23.75 16.01 -21.58
CA CYS A 156 -23.87 17.24 -22.37
C CYS A 156 -24.96 17.10 -23.43
N CYS A 157 -25.78 18.13 -23.57
CA CYS A 157 -26.66 18.34 -24.70
C CYS A 157 -26.23 19.63 -25.40
N SER A 158 -25.55 19.50 -26.54
CA SER A 158 -24.84 20.61 -27.18
C SER A 158 -23.80 21.21 -26.21
N ASN A 159 -24.03 22.44 -25.72
CA ASN A 159 -23.15 23.14 -24.77
C ASN A 159 -23.63 23.06 -23.32
N GLU A 160 -24.83 22.53 -23.07
CA GLU A 160 -25.46 22.58 -21.75
C GLU A 160 -25.36 21.23 -21.04
N GLY A 161 -25.08 21.25 -19.74
CA GLY A 161 -25.10 20.07 -18.89
C GLY A 161 -26.53 19.68 -18.50
N TYR A 162 -26.78 18.38 -18.38
CA TYR A 162 -28.03 17.88 -17.82
C TYR A 162 -27.81 16.57 -17.05
N TYR A 163 -28.75 16.23 -16.19
CA TYR A 163 -28.81 14.93 -15.54
C TYR A 163 -29.63 13.95 -16.38
N THR A 164 -29.00 12.87 -16.84
CA THR A 164 -29.67 11.81 -17.61
C THR A 164 -30.77 11.09 -16.83
N SER A 165 -30.78 11.22 -15.49
CA SER A 165 -31.86 10.72 -14.63
C SER A 165 -33.13 11.57 -14.66
N LEU A 166 -33.05 12.82 -15.12
CA LEU A 166 -34.17 13.78 -15.13
C LEU A 166 -34.61 14.16 -16.54
N SER A 167 -33.71 14.09 -17.52
CA SER A 167 -33.94 14.66 -18.85
C SER A 167 -33.20 13.89 -19.94
N THR A 168 -33.58 14.14 -21.19
CA THR A 168 -33.01 13.54 -22.40
C THR A 168 -32.64 14.65 -23.39
N CYS A 169 -31.55 14.46 -24.13
CA CYS A 169 -31.15 15.36 -25.21
C CYS A 169 -31.78 14.94 -26.54
N CYS A 170 -32.58 15.82 -27.16
CA CYS A 170 -33.29 15.55 -28.40
C CYS A 170 -32.95 16.62 -29.43
N ASN A 171 -32.18 16.27 -30.46
CA ASN A 171 -31.71 17.20 -31.50
C ASN A 171 -31.07 18.48 -30.91
N GLY A 172 -30.26 18.32 -29.85
CA GLY A 172 -29.57 19.43 -29.17
C GLY A 172 -30.40 20.22 -28.17
N VAL A 173 -31.65 19.80 -27.88
CA VAL A 173 -32.54 20.42 -26.88
C VAL A 173 -32.77 19.46 -25.71
N ILE A 174 -32.64 19.96 -24.49
CA ILE A 174 -32.93 19.20 -23.27
C ILE A 174 -34.44 19.13 -23.07
N LYS A 175 -34.99 17.91 -22.96
CA LYS A 175 -36.39 17.65 -22.62
C LYS A 175 -36.49 16.90 -21.29
N PHE A 176 -37.42 17.29 -20.43
CA PHE A 176 -37.69 16.55 -19.19
C PHE A 176 -38.26 15.16 -19.49
N GLY A 177 -37.79 14.14 -18.77
CA GLY A 177 -38.14 12.73 -19.00
C GLY A 177 -37.15 11.98 -19.89
N SER A 178 -37.48 10.73 -20.19
CA SER A 178 -36.58 9.74 -20.80
C SER A 178 -36.73 9.58 -22.32
N THR A 179 -37.60 10.37 -22.96
CA THR A 179 -37.97 10.16 -24.37
C THR A 179 -37.90 11.44 -25.19
N CYS A 180 -37.45 11.26 -26.43
CA CYS A 180 -37.63 12.21 -27.54
C CYS A 180 -38.93 11.91 -28.28
#